data_AF-A0A956TNY3-F1
#
_entry.id   AF-A0A956TNY3-F1
#
_cell.length_a   1.000
_cell.length_b   1.000
_cell.length_c   1.000
_cell.angle_alpha   90.00
_cell.angle_beta   90.00
_cell.angle_gamma   90.00
#
_symmetry.space_group_name_H-M   'P 1'
#
loop_
_entity.id
_entity.type
_entity.pdbx_description
1 polymer ?
#
loop_
_entity_poly.entity_id
_entity_poly.type
_entity_poly.pdbx_seq_one_letter_code
_entity_poly.pdbx_strand_id
1 'polypeptide(L)' 'MNDHIESFQSRLRKIFESKAEEFHRYSEENPNTAVVTTQLAGLYNDLAQVMNG' A
#
# COMPACT_ATOMS: atom_id res chain seq x y z
N MET A 1 16.65 -3.84 -19.56
CA MET A 1 16.00 -3.99 -18.24
C MET A 1 15.52 -5.44 -18.15
N ASN A 2 15.46 -6.05 -16.97
CA ASN A 2 15.13 -7.48 -16.84
C ASN A 2 13.62 -7.63 -16.62
N ASP A 3 12.90 -8.18 -17.59
CA ASP A 3 11.43 -8.35 -17.58
C ASP A 3 10.90 -9.04 -16.31
N HIS A 4 11.70 -9.94 -15.72
CA HIS A 4 11.34 -10.60 -14.46
C HIS A 4 11.36 -9.64 -13.26
N ILE A 5 12.30 -8.68 -13.26
CA ILE A 5 12.41 -7.66 -12.20
C ILE A 5 11.24 -6.68 -12.31
N GLU A 6 10.91 -6.22 -13.51
CA GLU A 6 9.78 -5.32 -13.74
C GLU A 6 8.44 -5.98 -13.37
N SER A 7 8.25 -7.24 -13.76
CA SER A 7 7.06 -8.02 -13.40
C SER A 7 6.94 -8.19 -11.87
N PHE A 8 8.06 -8.45 -11.18
CA PHE A 8 8.08 -8.54 -9.73
C PHE A 8 7.77 -7.20 -9.05
N GLN A 9 8.38 -6.11 -9.50
CA GLN A 9 8.11 -4.75 -8.99
C GLN A 9 6.65 -4.36 -9.18
N SER A 10 6.08 -4.63 -10.36
CA SER A 10 4.66 -4.38 -10.66
C SER A 10 3.72 -5.16 -9.73
N ARG A 11 4.05 -6.42 -9.42
CA ARG A 11 3.27 -7.23 -8.47
C ARG A 11 3.38 -6.69 -7.05
N LEU A 12 4.57 -6.32 -6.60
CA LEU A 12 4.77 -5.73 -5.27
C LEU A 12 4.01 -4.41 -5.13
N ARG A 13 4.09 -3.53 -6.14
CA ARG A 13 3.34 -2.27 -6.15
C ARG A 13 1.84 -2.50 -5.96
N LYS A 14 1.24 -3.41 -6.73
CA LYS A 14 -0.19 -3.75 -6.61
C LYS A 14 -0.57 -4.29 -5.23
N ILE A 15 0.32 -5.07 -4.60
CA ILE A 15 0.10 -5.56 -3.23
C ILE A 15 0.06 -4.38 -2.25
N PHE A 16 0.99 -3.43 -2.38
CA PHE A 16 1.03 -2.26 -1.51
C PHE A 16 -0.18 -1.35 -1.72
N GLU A 17 -0.56 -1.06 -2.97
CA GLU A 17 -1.77 -0.30 -3.30
C GLU A 17 -3.03 -0.94 -2.69
N SER A 18 -3.19 -2.26 -2.85
CA SER A 18 -4.32 -2.99 -2.29
C SER A 18 -4.37 -2.95 -0.76
N LYS A 19 -3.22 -3.02 -0.09
CA LYS A 19 -3.15 -2.91 1.37
C LYS A 19 -3.38 -1.50 1.88
N ALA A 20 -2.92 -0.48 1.16
CA ALA A 20 -3.25 0.90 1.48
C ALA A 20 -4.76 1.14 1.46
N GLU A 21 -5.46 0.65 0.43
CA GLU A 21 -6.93 0.76 0.31
C GLU A 21 -7.67 -0.01 1.42
N GLU A 22 -7.20 -1.21 1.77
CA GLU A 22 -7.77 -2.01 2.87
C GLU A 22 -7.68 -1.27 4.21
N PHE A 23 -6.51 -0.74 4.55
CA PHE A 23 -6.32 0.00 5.80
C PHE A 23 -7.06 1.34 5.81
N HIS A 24 -7.20 1.99 4.65
CA HIS A 24 -8.01 3.19 4.55
C HIS A 24 -9.48 2.89 4.89
N ARG A 25 -10.07 1.84 4.31
CA ARG A 25 -11.44 1.41 4.67
C ARG A 25 -11.57 1.07 6.15
N TYR A 26 -10.61 0.34 6.73
CA TYR A 26 -10.63 0.04 8.16
C TYR A 26 -10.56 1.29 9.04
N SER A 27 -9.93 2.37 8.57
CA SER A 27 -9.91 3.64 9.28
C SER A 27 -11.27 4.32 9.35
N GLU A 28 -12.10 4.14 8.32
CA GLU A 28 -13.46 4.69 8.26
C GLU A 28 -14.45 3.83 9.07
N GLU A 29 -14.28 2.51 9.04
CA GLU A 29 -15.18 1.56 9.70
C GLU A 29 -14.96 1.46 11.22
N ASN A 30 -13.75 1.73 11.71
CA ASN A 30 -13.38 1.50 13.12
C ASN A 30 -12.75 2.76 13.75
N PRO A 31 -13.55 3.68 14.34
CA PRO A 31 -13.07 4.93 14.90
C PRO A 31 -11.97 4.76 15.97
N ASN A 32 -12.02 3.67 16.73
CA ASN A 32 -11.05 3.37 17.80
C ASN A 32 -9.65 3.02 17.27
N THR A 33 -9.55 2.51 16.04
CA THR A 33 -8.28 2.15 15.41
C THR A 33 -7.93 3.06 14.23
N ALA A 34 -8.79 4.02 13.91
CA ALA A 34 -8.68 4.92 12.76
C ALA A 34 -7.30 5.59 12.62
N VAL A 35 -6.70 6.02 13.73
CA VAL A 35 -5.38 6.67 13.71
C VAL A 35 -4.31 5.69 13.21
N VAL A 36 -4.28 4.47 13.75
CA VAL A 36 -3.27 3.47 13.39
C VAL A 36 -3.50 2.94 11.97
N THR A 37 -4.75 2.69 11.59
CA THR A 37 -5.07 2.21 10.24
C THR A 37 -4.81 3.28 9.18
N THR A 38 -5.03 4.56 9.47
CA THR A 38 -4.62 5.66 8.58
C THR A 38 -3.10 5.72 8.40
N GLN A 39 -2.34 5.55 9.48
CA GLN A 39 -0.87 5.52 9.41
C GLN A 39 -0.37 4.33 8.57
N LEU A 40 -0.98 3.15 8.74
CA LEU A 40 -0.66 1.97 7.93
C LEU A 40 -0.99 2.21 6.45
N ALA A 41 -2.15 2.80 6.15
CA ALA A 41 -2.51 3.14 4.78
C ALA A 41 -1.47 4.08 4.12
N GLY A 42 -1.00 5.09 4.86
CA GLY A 42 0.08 5.99 4.43
C GLY A 42 1.38 5.23 4.13
N LEU A 43 1.82 4.37 5.04
CA LEU A 43 3.04 3.57 4.87
C LEU A 43 2.99 2.70 3.60
N TYR A 44 1.88 2.03 3.34
CA TYR A 44 1.73 1.21 2.13
C TYR A 44 1.69 2.06 0.85
N ASN A 45 1.12 3.27 0.89
CA ASN A 45 1.21 4.22 -0.22
C ASN A 45 2.65 4.65 -0.49
N ASP A 46 3.42 4.97 0.54
CA ASP A 46 4.83 5.34 0.39
C ASP A 46 5.64 4.19 -0.23
N LEU A 47 5.41 2.95 0.22
CA LEU A 47 6.04 1.76 -0.36
C LEU A 47 5.67 1.55 -1.83
N ALA A 48 4.41 1.80 -2.21
CA ALA A 48 3.98 1.74 -3.60
C ALA A 48 4.67 2.81 -4.46
N GLN A 49 4.87 4.02 -3.92
CA GLN A 49 5.57 5.11 -4.62
C GLN A 49 7.06 4.82 -4.81
N VAL A 50 7.74 4.23 -3.84
CA VAL A 50 9.15 3.79 -3.99
C VAL A 50 9.30 2.79 -5.13
N MET A 51 8.28 1.97 -5.40
CA MET A 51 8.27 1.02 -6.51
C MET A 51 7.98 1.66 -7.89
N ASN A 52 7.66 2.96 -7.95
CA ASN A 52 7.53 3.73 -9.20
C ASN A 52 8.83 4.44 -9.62
N GLY A 53 9.90 4.35 -8.81
CA GLY A 53 11.22 4.92 -9.08
C GLY A 53 12.11 4.03 -9.95
#